data_AF-A0A2E3FMP5-F1
#
_entry.id   AF-A0A2E3FMP5-F1
#
_cell.length_a   1.000
_cell.length_b   1.000
_cell.length_c   1.000
_cell.angle_alpha   90.00
_cell.angle_beta   90.00
_cell.angle_gamma   90.00
#
_symmetry.space_group_name_H-M   'P 1'
#
loop_
_entity.id
_entity.type
_entity.pdbx_description
1 polymer ?
#
loop_
_entity_poly.entity_id
_entity_poly.type
_entity_poly.pdbx_seq_one_letter_code
_entity_poly.pdbx_strand_id
1 'polypeptide(L)'
;MNNMKHDIPILVQQTCKDVGIDSKTALWNCHGTWVMYHKALEKVASFQNIKFDNPVIIEHDAEKRICVMLVKGYWKEKEEWTIGEAMPINIDRGNNKQQYPFAMAEKRAKDRVILKLLGLHGHVYSQEEFANPEEDLKKNNKPPQSNPSQTPREYWENWVDGELRTLPQKTRQQLFGWFEGNKPKLAEMKKLGFNDLLDKVKSNWDEIYANKEN
;
A
#
# COMPACT_ATOMS: atom_id res chain seq x y z
N MET A 1 -18.88 -27.85 -7.20
CA MET A 1 -18.16 -27.49 -5.97
C MET A 1 -18.71 -26.17 -5.49
N ASN A 2 -19.38 -26.16 -4.32
CA ASN A 2 -20.00 -24.96 -3.78
C ASN A 2 -18.95 -23.90 -3.47
N ASN A 3 -19.02 -22.75 -4.17
CA ASN A 3 -18.37 -21.52 -3.75
C ASN A 3 -19.03 -21.09 -2.44
N MET A 4 -18.49 -21.52 -1.29
CA MET A 4 -18.81 -20.87 -0.03
C MET A 4 -18.27 -19.44 -0.12
N LYS A 5 -19.16 -18.48 -0.39
CA LYS A 5 -18.89 -17.09 -0.04
C LYS A 5 -18.60 -17.10 1.46
N HIS A 6 -17.35 -16.87 1.84
CA HIS A 6 -17.00 -16.72 3.25
C HIS A 6 -17.64 -15.44 3.74
N ASP A 7 -18.84 -15.54 4.31
CA ASP A 7 -19.54 -14.40 4.88
C ASP A 7 -18.69 -13.75 5.97
N ILE A 8 -18.87 -12.44 6.16
CA ILE A 8 -18.17 -11.69 7.20
C ILE A 8 -18.55 -12.30 8.57
N PRO A 9 -17.61 -12.60 9.47
CA PRO A 9 -17.94 -13.14 10.78
C PRO A 9 -18.96 -12.28 11.54
N ILE A 10 -19.94 -12.89 12.22
CA ILE A 10 -21.04 -12.19 12.91
C ILE A 10 -20.51 -11.13 13.89
N LEU A 11 -19.47 -11.48 14.67
CA LEU A 11 -18.85 -10.58 15.63
C LEU A 11 -18.28 -9.31 14.97
N VAL A 12 -17.71 -9.46 13.78
CA VAL A 12 -17.16 -8.35 12.98
C VAL A 12 -18.28 -7.46 12.45
N GLN A 13 -19.37 -8.06 11.96
CA GLN A 13 -20.55 -7.31 11.51
C GLN A 13 -21.18 -6.52 12.66
N GLN A 14 -21.30 -7.14 13.84
CA GLN A 14 -21.85 -6.49 15.03
C GLN A 14 -20.96 -5.32 15.47
N THR A 15 -19.64 -5.51 15.50
CA THR A 15 -18.69 -4.44 15.82
C THR A 15 -18.84 -3.25 14.87
N CYS A 16 -18.97 -3.50 13.56
CA CYS A 16 -19.19 -2.44 12.58
C CYS A 16 -20.52 -1.69 12.83
N LYS A 17 -21.58 -2.44 13.12
CA LYS A 17 -22.91 -1.89 13.40
C LYS A 17 -22.91 -1.01 14.65
N ASP A 18 -22.27 -1.45 15.73
CA ASP A 18 -22.19 -0.71 16.99
C ASP A 18 -21.54 0.66 16.82
N VAL A 19 -20.53 0.75 15.93
CA VAL A 19 -19.76 1.97 15.65
C VAL A 19 -20.37 2.80 14.50
N GLY A 20 -21.48 2.35 13.92
CA GLY A 20 -22.14 3.02 12.80
C GLY A 20 -21.26 3.08 11.55
N ILE A 21 -20.57 1.99 11.20
CA ILE A 21 -19.85 1.83 9.94
C ILE A 21 -20.43 0.67 9.14
N ASP A 22 -20.49 0.83 7.82
CA ASP A 22 -20.89 -0.26 6.92
C ASP A 22 -19.72 -1.25 6.76
N SER A 23 -19.94 -2.51 7.15
CA SER A 23 -18.96 -3.59 7.05
C SER A 23 -18.47 -3.80 5.62
N LYS A 24 -19.28 -3.49 4.60
CA LYS A 24 -18.85 -3.57 3.19
C LYS A 24 -17.82 -2.51 2.80
N THR A 25 -17.79 -1.39 3.52
CA THR A 25 -16.84 -0.29 3.29
C THR A 25 -15.67 -0.30 4.27
N ALA A 26 -15.84 -0.98 5.40
CA ALA A 26 -14.85 -1.13 6.46
C ALA A 26 -13.95 -2.36 6.29
N LEU A 27 -14.31 -3.29 5.39
CA LEU A 27 -13.54 -4.50 5.12
C LEU A 27 -13.31 -4.74 3.62
N TRP A 28 -12.28 -5.50 3.30
CA TRP A 28 -12.13 -6.21 2.03
C TRP A 28 -11.87 -7.69 2.25
N ASN A 29 -12.12 -8.50 1.22
CA ASN A 29 -11.76 -9.92 1.20
C ASN A 29 -10.46 -10.11 0.41
N CYS A 30 -9.40 -10.53 1.08
CA CYS A 30 -8.13 -10.92 0.47
C CYS A 30 -8.07 -12.44 0.38
N HIS A 31 -8.48 -12.99 -0.77
CA HIS A 31 -8.40 -14.44 -1.08
C HIS A 31 -8.95 -15.35 0.04
N GLY A 32 -10.14 -15.03 0.57
CA GLY A 32 -10.79 -15.79 1.64
C GLY A 32 -10.51 -15.28 3.05
N THR A 33 -9.57 -14.34 3.21
CA THR A 33 -9.26 -13.69 4.49
C THR A 33 -9.88 -12.31 4.56
N TRP A 34 -10.67 -12.03 5.60
CA TRP A 34 -11.23 -10.71 5.82
C TRP A 34 -10.20 -9.77 6.43
N VAL A 35 -10.12 -8.55 5.89
CA VAL A 35 -9.19 -7.52 6.32
C VAL A 35 -9.97 -6.24 6.59
N MET A 36 -9.73 -5.62 7.75
CA MET A 36 -10.35 -4.36 8.15
C MET A 36 -9.39 -3.20 7.91
N TYR A 37 -9.89 -2.10 7.32
CA TYR A 37 -9.08 -0.91 7.08
C TYR A 37 -8.63 -0.26 8.39
N HIS A 38 -7.42 0.29 8.42
CA HIS A 38 -6.88 1.01 9.59
C HIS A 38 -7.83 2.14 10.07
N LYS A 39 -8.39 2.93 9.13
CA LYS A 39 -9.38 3.97 9.43
C LYS A 39 -10.62 3.46 10.19
N ALA A 40 -11.03 2.21 9.91
CA ALA A 40 -12.17 1.60 10.57
C ALA A 40 -11.78 1.17 11.99
N LEU A 41 -10.59 0.60 12.17
CA LEU A 41 -10.06 0.23 13.48
C LEU A 41 -9.86 1.45 14.39
N GLU A 42 -9.34 2.57 13.89
CA GLU A 42 -9.25 3.82 14.66
C GLU A 42 -10.63 4.33 15.11
N LYS A 43 -11.62 4.30 14.22
CA LYS A 43 -13.00 4.70 14.57
C LYS A 43 -13.60 3.76 15.62
N VAL A 44 -13.38 2.45 15.49
CA VAL A 44 -13.79 1.45 16.48
C VAL A 44 -13.13 1.71 17.83
N ALA A 45 -11.81 1.92 17.85
CA ALA A 45 -11.06 2.21 19.07
C ALA A 45 -11.57 3.47 19.79
N SER A 46 -11.79 4.55 19.01
CA SER A 46 -12.35 5.79 19.54
C SER A 46 -13.74 5.60 20.11
N PHE A 47 -14.64 4.89 19.42
CA PHE A 47 -16.01 4.65 19.88
C PHE A 47 -16.04 3.79 21.14
N GLN A 48 -15.17 2.78 21.20
CA GLN A 48 -15.06 1.85 22.33
C GLN A 48 -14.28 2.43 23.52
N ASN A 49 -13.76 3.66 23.41
CA ASN A 49 -12.89 4.30 24.40
C ASN A 49 -11.64 3.46 24.74
N ILE A 50 -11.07 2.77 23.75
CA ILE A 50 -9.79 2.08 23.91
C ILE A 50 -8.70 3.12 24.19
N LYS A 51 -7.88 2.85 25.20
CA LYS A 51 -6.73 3.68 25.56
C LYS A 51 -5.45 2.95 25.23
N PHE A 52 -4.43 3.70 24.88
CA PHE A 52 -3.09 3.18 24.59
C PHE A 52 -2.09 3.87 25.50
N ASP A 53 -1.09 3.14 25.95
CA ASP A 53 0.12 3.73 26.49
C ASP A 53 0.95 4.35 25.36
N ASN A 54 1.89 5.20 25.74
CA ASN A 54 2.89 5.68 24.80
C ASN A 54 3.67 4.48 24.22
N PRO A 55 3.91 4.43 22.90
CA PRO A 55 4.70 3.36 22.30
C PRO A 55 6.11 3.31 22.88
N VAL A 56 6.61 2.10 23.10
CA VAL A 56 7.99 1.85 23.49
C VAL A 56 8.76 1.41 22.24
N ILE A 57 9.71 2.23 21.79
CA ILE A 57 10.57 1.87 20.66
C ILE A 57 11.59 0.83 21.15
N ILE A 58 11.57 -0.36 20.53
CA ILE A 58 12.46 -1.49 20.86
C ILE A 58 13.72 -1.44 19.99
N GLU A 59 13.55 -1.20 18.69
CA GLU A 59 14.62 -1.16 17.70
C GLU A 59 14.30 -0.10 16.65
N HIS A 60 15.29 0.69 16.24
CA HIS A 60 15.08 1.68 15.20
C HIS A 60 16.37 2.05 14.46
N ASP A 61 16.23 2.18 13.14
CA ASP A 61 17.26 2.72 12.27
C ASP A 61 16.56 3.49 11.15
N ALA A 62 16.56 4.82 11.26
CA ALA A 62 15.83 5.67 10.32
C ALA A 62 16.41 5.58 8.89
N GLU A 63 17.73 5.44 8.77
CA GLU A 63 18.42 5.35 7.49
C GLU A 63 18.11 4.02 6.79
N LYS A 64 18.12 2.92 7.55
CA LYS A 64 17.73 1.58 7.05
C LYS A 64 16.22 1.37 7.00
N ARG A 65 15.43 2.36 7.43
CA ARG A 65 13.97 2.33 7.51
C ARG A 65 13.43 1.19 8.38
N ILE A 66 14.08 0.94 9.52
CA ILE A 66 13.69 -0.07 10.50
C ILE A 66 13.02 0.63 11.69
N CYS A 67 11.86 0.12 12.10
CA CYS A 67 11.23 0.48 13.35
C CYS A 67 10.48 -0.74 13.92
N VAL A 68 10.75 -1.06 15.18
CA VAL A 68 10.03 -2.06 15.96
C VAL A 68 9.60 -1.39 17.25
N MET A 69 8.31 -1.42 17.57
CA MET A 69 7.79 -0.81 18.79
C MET A 69 6.74 -1.70 19.46
N LEU A 70 6.68 -1.63 20.78
CA LEU A 70 5.63 -2.24 21.58
C LEU A 70 4.56 -1.20 21.87
N VAL A 71 3.31 -1.58 21.67
CA VAL A 71 2.14 -0.81 22.10
C VAL A 71 1.30 -1.68 23.03
N LYS A 72 0.89 -1.08 24.13
CA LYS A 72 -0.01 -1.64 25.12
C LYS A 72 -1.31 -0.83 25.10
N GLY A 73 -2.45 -1.51 25.23
CA GLY A 73 -3.74 -0.85 25.28
C GLY A 73 -4.72 -1.53 26.20
N TYR A 74 -5.77 -0.77 26.52
CA TYR A 74 -6.72 -1.09 27.57
C TYR A 74 -8.13 -0.87 27.06
N TRP A 75 -9.02 -1.79 27.40
CA TRP A 75 -10.43 -1.68 27.14
C TRP A 75 -11.23 -2.34 28.26
N LYS A 76 -11.93 -1.52 29.05
CA LYS A 76 -12.59 -1.97 30.30
C LYS A 76 -11.55 -2.65 31.20
N GLU A 77 -11.83 -3.86 31.68
CA GLU A 77 -10.91 -4.66 32.51
C GLU A 77 -9.88 -5.45 31.67
N LYS A 78 -9.89 -5.33 30.34
CA LYS A 78 -8.95 -6.04 29.48
C LYS A 78 -7.72 -5.19 29.20
N GLU A 79 -6.59 -5.88 29.17
CA GLU A 79 -5.29 -5.35 28.81
C GLU A 79 -4.68 -6.25 27.74
N GLU A 80 -4.14 -5.66 26.69
CA GLU A 80 -3.43 -6.36 25.63
C GLU A 80 -2.22 -5.57 25.20
N TRP A 81 -1.21 -6.28 24.68
CA TRP A 81 -0.04 -5.67 24.09
C TRP A 81 0.38 -6.41 22.83
N THR A 82 1.13 -5.71 21.99
CA THR A 82 1.73 -6.31 20.80
C THR A 82 2.90 -5.49 20.31
N ILE A 83 3.66 -6.07 19.40
CA ILE A 83 4.67 -5.36 18.64
C ILE A 83 4.06 -4.95 17.29
N GLY A 84 4.49 -3.80 16.80
CA GLY A 84 4.39 -3.42 15.40
C GLY A 84 5.79 -3.22 14.83
N GLU A 85 6.04 -3.84 13.69
CA GLU A 85 7.32 -3.82 13.01
C GLU A 85 7.17 -3.30 11.59
N ALA A 86 8.11 -2.46 11.17
CA ALA A 86 8.20 -1.90 9.84
C ALA A 86 9.66 -1.88 9.39
N MET A 87 9.95 -2.57 8.30
CA MET A 87 11.27 -2.68 7.71
C MET A 87 11.13 -2.98 6.22
N PRO A 88 12.11 -2.65 5.36
CA PRO A 88 11.97 -2.76 3.91
C PRO A 88 11.39 -4.09 3.43
N ILE A 89 11.82 -5.21 4.03
CA ILE A 89 11.34 -6.55 3.69
C ILE A 89 9.82 -6.76 3.89
N ASN A 90 9.14 -5.96 4.71
CA ASN A 90 7.72 -6.13 5.03
C ASN A 90 6.83 -4.88 4.80
N ILE A 91 7.40 -3.74 4.42
CA ILE A 91 6.64 -2.53 4.05
C ILE A 91 6.82 -2.11 2.60
N ASP A 92 7.90 -2.53 1.92
CA ASP A 92 8.09 -2.21 0.51
C ASP A 92 7.22 -3.13 -0.36
N ARG A 93 6.54 -2.55 -1.34
CA ARG A 93 5.65 -3.27 -2.26
C ARG A 93 6.09 -3.08 -3.69
N GLY A 94 6.82 -4.05 -4.21
CA GLY A 94 7.46 -3.93 -5.52
C GLY A 94 8.36 -2.69 -5.56
N ASN A 95 8.07 -1.76 -6.47
CA ASN A 95 8.82 -0.50 -6.60
C ASN A 95 8.36 0.60 -5.63
N ASN A 96 7.26 0.39 -4.90
CA ASN A 96 6.72 1.36 -3.96
C ASN A 96 7.43 1.21 -2.60
N LYS A 97 8.45 2.07 -2.39
CA LYS A 97 9.21 2.11 -1.13
C LYS A 97 8.50 2.96 -0.10
N GLN A 98 8.14 2.37 1.03
CA GLN A 98 7.50 3.12 2.11
C GLN A 98 8.57 3.83 2.94
N GLN A 99 8.41 5.15 3.10
CA GLN A 99 9.42 6.02 3.72
C GLN A 99 9.17 6.31 5.20
N TYR A 100 8.03 5.86 5.75
CA TYR A 100 7.57 6.22 7.10
C TYR A 100 7.49 4.98 8.01
N PRO A 101 8.62 4.35 8.38
CA PRO A 101 8.63 3.11 9.14
C PRO A 101 8.02 3.28 10.54
N PHE A 102 8.26 4.42 11.21
CA PHE A 102 7.70 4.69 12.53
C PHE A 102 6.18 4.72 12.54
N ALA A 103 5.58 5.49 11.62
CA ALA A 103 4.12 5.56 11.49
C ALA A 103 3.52 4.19 11.09
N MET A 104 4.22 3.43 10.24
CA MET A 104 3.75 2.08 9.87
C MET A 104 3.78 1.10 11.04
N ALA A 105 4.87 1.09 11.80
CA ALA A 105 5.00 0.26 12.99
C ALA A 105 3.95 0.63 14.05
N GLU A 106 3.69 1.92 14.26
CA GLU A 106 2.65 2.39 15.18
C GLU A 106 1.26 1.90 14.76
N LYS A 107 0.86 2.12 13.51
CA LYS A 107 -0.45 1.66 13.00
C LYS A 107 -0.62 0.16 13.15
N ARG A 108 0.41 -0.63 12.78
CA ARG A 108 0.39 -2.10 12.94
C ARG A 108 0.21 -2.51 14.40
N ALA A 109 0.97 -1.88 15.31
CA ALA A 109 0.88 -2.18 16.73
C ALA A 109 -0.50 -1.85 17.29
N LYS A 110 -1.02 -0.64 17.04
CA LYS A 110 -2.34 -0.21 17.51
C LYS A 110 -3.45 -1.08 16.96
N ASP A 111 -3.44 -1.35 15.66
CA ASP A 111 -4.45 -2.18 15.01
C ASP A 111 -4.51 -3.59 15.59
N ARG A 112 -3.35 -4.22 15.80
CA ARG A 112 -3.25 -5.55 16.45
C ARG A 112 -3.79 -5.51 17.88
N VAL A 113 -3.49 -4.46 18.66
CA VAL A 113 -4.04 -4.29 20.02
C VAL A 113 -5.56 -4.16 19.98
N ILE A 114 -6.13 -3.35 19.08
CA ILE A 114 -7.59 -3.19 18.91
C ILE A 114 -8.23 -4.54 18.62
N LEU A 115 -7.67 -5.29 17.67
CA LEU A 115 -8.18 -6.60 17.28
C LEU A 115 -8.14 -7.61 18.43
N LYS A 116 -7.07 -7.62 19.24
CA LYS A 116 -6.95 -8.49 20.42
C LYS A 116 -7.98 -8.13 21.50
N LEU A 117 -8.05 -6.85 21.89
CA LEU A 117 -8.96 -6.37 22.96
C LEU A 117 -10.43 -6.73 22.68
N LEU A 118 -10.83 -6.58 21.41
CA LEU A 118 -12.20 -6.83 20.95
C LEU A 118 -12.46 -8.30 20.58
N GLY A 119 -11.47 -9.19 20.67
CA GLY A 119 -11.60 -10.60 20.29
C GLY A 119 -11.84 -10.81 18.79
N LEU A 120 -11.40 -9.86 17.95
CA LEU A 120 -11.53 -9.93 16.49
C LEU A 120 -10.30 -10.58 15.84
N HIS A 121 -9.20 -10.70 16.59
CA HIS A 121 -8.00 -11.38 16.14
C HIS A 121 -8.31 -12.83 15.72
N GLY A 122 -7.85 -13.23 14.53
CA GLY A 122 -8.14 -14.54 13.94
C GLY A 122 -9.44 -14.58 13.12
N HIS A 123 -10.33 -13.60 13.26
CA HIS A 123 -11.49 -13.42 12.38
C HIS A 123 -11.22 -12.42 11.26
N VAL A 124 -10.49 -11.36 11.58
CA VAL A 124 -10.06 -10.32 10.65
C VAL A 124 -8.62 -9.95 10.94
N TYR A 125 -7.94 -9.49 9.89
CA TYR A 125 -6.63 -8.87 10.01
C TYR A 125 -6.72 -7.36 9.76
N SER A 126 -5.70 -6.61 10.18
CA SER A 126 -5.57 -5.22 9.76
C SER A 126 -5.08 -5.13 8.33
N GLN A 127 -5.54 -4.10 7.61
CA GLN A 127 -4.97 -3.66 6.34
C GLN A 127 -3.45 -3.56 6.36
N GLU A 128 -2.86 -3.13 7.47
CA GLU A 128 -1.42 -2.90 7.56
C GLU A 128 -0.60 -4.20 7.50
N GLU A 129 -1.25 -5.37 7.63
CA GLU A 129 -0.66 -6.70 7.43
C GLU A 129 -0.66 -7.15 5.96
N PHE A 130 -1.47 -6.52 5.09
CA PHE A 130 -1.71 -7.01 3.74
C PHE A 130 -1.31 -6.01 2.67
N ALA A 131 -0.68 -6.52 1.60
CA ALA A 131 -0.62 -5.81 0.34
C ALA A 131 -2.05 -5.68 -0.24
N ASN A 132 -2.52 -4.45 -0.45
CA ASN A 132 -3.81 -4.22 -1.11
C ASN A 132 -3.58 -4.11 -2.61
N PRO A 133 -4.01 -5.09 -3.41
CA PRO A 133 -3.83 -5.05 -4.86
C PRO A 133 -4.50 -3.83 -5.49
N GLU A 134 -5.65 -3.36 -4.98
CA GLU A 134 -6.36 -2.22 -5.56
C GLU A 134 -5.71 -0.86 -5.22
N GLU A 135 -5.12 -0.70 -4.04
CA GLU A 135 -4.33 0.50 -3.72
C GLU A 135 -2.99 0.49 -4.46
N ASP A 136 -2.37 -0.67 -4.63
CA ASP A 136 -1.14 -0.81 -5.41
C ASP A 136 -1.43 -0.57 -6.91
N LEU A 137 -2.59 -1.01 -7.44
CA LEU A 137 -3.07 -0.67 -8.78
C LEU A 137 -3.46 0.81 -8.91
N LYS A 138 -4.10 1.42 -7.89
CA LYS A 138 -4.41 2.86 -7.88
C LYS A 138 -3.17 3.74 -7.72
N LYS A 139 -2.10 3.25 -7.10
CA LYS A 139 -0.79 3.94 -7.04
C LYS A 139 0.03 3.72 -8.32
N ASN A 140 -0.13 2.58 -9.00
CA ASN A 140 0.49 2.31 -10.30
C ASN A 140 -0.23 2.99 -11.48
N ASN A 141 -1.51 3.37 -11.33
CA ASN A 141 -2.31 4.06 -12.35
C ASN A 141 -2.65 5.52 -12.02
N LYS A 142 -2.10 6.10 -10.95
CA LYS A 142 -2.14 7.55 -10.79
C LYS A 142 -0.87 8.13 -11.40
N PRO A 143 -0.95 8.97 -12.46
CA PRO A 143 0.15 9.87 -12.76
C PRO A 143 0.55 10.57 -11.44
N PRO A 144 1.86 10.71 -11.12
CA PRO A 144 2.31 11.34 -9.90
C PRO A 144 1.55 12.66 -9.71
N GLN A 145 1.09 12.91 -8.48
CA GLN A 145 0.40 14.15 -8.12
C GLN A 145 1.17 15.34 -8.68
N SER A 146 0.59 16.00 -9.68
CA SER A 146 1.17 17.17 -10.30
C SER A 146 1.16 18.33 -9.31
N ASN A 147 2.30 19.02 -9.22
CA ASN A 147 2.34 20.40 -8.76
C ASN A 147 1.28 21.21 -9.51
N PRO A 148 0.59 22.17 -8.88
CA PRO A 148 -0.61 22.82 -9.42
C PRO A 148 -0.35 23.82 -10.58
N SER A 149 0.62 23.57 -11.46
CA SER A 149 0.92 24.45 -12.59
C SER A 149 1.42 23.77 -13.87
N GLN A 150 1.46 22.43 -13.95
CA GLN A 150 1.93 21.75 -15.17
C GLN A 150 0.78 21.44 -16.13
N THR A 151 0.94 21.86 -17.38
CA THR A 151 0.07 21.44 -18.49
C THR A 151 0.21 19.94 -18.73
N PRO A 152 -0.80 19.27 -19.33
CA PRO A 152 -0.70 17.86 -19.67
C PRO A 152 0.56 17.52 -20.48
N ARG A 153 0.98 18.39 -21.42
CA ARG A 153 2.21 18.20 -22.21
C ARG A 153 3.46 18.18 -21.34
N GLU A 154 3.64 19.17 -20.47
CA GLU A 154 4.81 19.27 -19.59
C GLU A 154 4.95 18.07 -18.66
N TYR A 155 3.83 17.50 -18.20
CA TYR A 155 3.84 16.26 -17.45
C TYR A 155 4.46 15.10 -18.26
N TRP A 156 4.04 14.91 -19.51
CA TRP A 156 4.54 13.82 -20.36
C TRP A 156 5.99 14.04 -20.79
N GLU A 157 6.41 15.28 -21.05
CA GLU A 157 7.80 15.63 -21.34
C GLU A 157 8.71 15.26 -20.16
N ASN A 158 8.33 15.67 -18.94
CA ASN A 158 9.06 15.33 -17.73
C ASN A 158 9.10 13.82 -17.46
N TRP A 159 7.99 13.12 -17.72
CA TRP A 159 7.94 11.67 -17.58
C TRP A 159 8.89 11.00 -18.56
N VAL A 160 8.83 11.33 -19.87
CA VAL A 160 9.73 10.75 -20.88
C VAL A 160 11.19 11.03 -20.54
N ASP A 161 11.54 12.26 -20.20
CA ASP A 161 12.92 12.60 -19.84
C ASP A 161 13.39 11.85 -18.58
N GLY A 162 12.50 11.61 -17.62
CA GLY A 162 12.75 10.77 -16.46
C GLY A 162 13.04 9.31 -16.84
N GLU A 163 12.22 8.73 -17.71
CA GLU A 163 12.41 7.35 -18.16
C GLU A 163 13.73 7.19 -18.94
N LEU A 164 14.02 8.09 -19.88
CA LEU A 164 15.25 8.08 -20.69
C LEU A 164 16.53 8.12 -19.85
N ARG A 165 16.52 8.76 -18.68
CA ARG A 165 17.67 8.76 -17.75
C ARG A 165 17.90 7.39 -17.10
N THR A 166 16.85 6.60 -16.94
CA THR A 166 16.92 5.31 -16.23
C THR A 166 17.01 4.10 -17.14
N LEU A 167 16.50 4.16 -18.37
CA LEU A 167 16.54 3.06 -19.33
C LEU A 167 17.96 2.49 -19.53
N PRO A 168 19.03 3.31 -19.71
CA PRO A 168 20.39 2.78 -19.90
C PRO A 168 20.92 1.96 -18.71
N GLN A 169 20.39 2.19 -17.52
CA GLN A 169 20.81 1.55 -16.26
C GLN A 169 20.14 0.19 -16.04
N LYS A 170 19.08 -0.12 -16.80
CA LYS A 170 18.31 -1.36 -16.65
C LYS A 170 19.00 -2.53 -17.36
N THR A 171 18.84 -3.72 -16.80
CA THR A 171 19.16 -4.98 -17.50
C THR A 171 18.15 -5.25 -18.61
N ARG A 172 18.45 -6.18 -19.52
CA ARG A 172 17.54 -6.57 -20.61
C ARG A 172 16.18 -7.07 -20.09
N GLN A 173 16.17 -7.91 -19.06
CA GLN A 173 14.95 -8.38 -18.41
C GLN A 173 14.14 -7.22 -17.80
N GLN A 174 14.82 -6.25 -17.17
CA GLN A 174 14.18 -5.07 -16.60
C GLN A 174 13.63 -4.12 -17.68
N LEU A 175 14.30 -4.00 -18.83
CA LEU A 175 13.82 -3.23 -19.97
C LEU A 175 12.56 -3.84 -20.58
N PHE A 176 12.52 -5.16 -20.73
CA PHE A 176 11.33 -5.87 -21.18
C PHE A 176 10.16 -5.68 -20.20
N GLY A 177 10.41 -5.90 -18.91
CA GLY A 177 9.40 -5.68 -17.87
C GLY A 177 8.91 -4.23 -17.80
N TRP A 178 9.80 -3.26 -18.03
CA TRP A 178 9.45 -1.86 -18.13
C TRP A 178 8.51 -1.58 -19.30
N PHE A 179 8.79 -2.15 -20.49
CA PHE A 179 7.97 -1.94 -21.68
C PHE A 179 6.56 -2.50 -21.48
N GLU A 180 6.46 -3.74 -20.99
CA GLU A 180 5.19 -4.39 -20.68
C GLU A 180 4.39 -3.61 -19.63
N GLY A 181 5.04 -3.18 -18.55
CA GLY A 181 4.41 -2.41 -17.48
C GLY A 181 3.92 -1.02 -17.89
N ASN A 182 4.53 -0.39 -18.90
CA ASN A 182 4.18 0.96 -19.37
C ASN A 182 3.26 1.00 -20.59
N LYS A 183 2.83 -0.15 -21.14
CA LYS A 183 1.85 -0.21 -22.25
C LYS A 183 0.63 0.70 -22.06
N PRO A 184 0.00 0.78 -20.87
CA PRO A 184 -1.14 1.67 -20.66
C PRO A 184 -0.79 3.15 -20.84
N LYS A 185 0.35 3.59 -20.32
CA LYS A 185 0.84 4.97 -20.45
C LYS A 185 1.21 5.31 -21.89
N LEU A 186 1.87 4.39 -22.60
CA LEU A 186 2.20 4.58 -24.03
C LEU A 186 0.92 4.70 -24.88
N ALA A 187 -0.12 3.93 -24.55
CA ALA A 187 -1.42 4.03 -25.22
C ALA A 187 -2.15 5.34 -24.90
N GLU A 188 -2.06 5.83 -23.66
CA GLU A 188 -2.62 7.12 -23.25
C GLU A 188 -1.92 8.29 -23.96
N MET A 189 -0.59 8.30 -24.00
CA MET A 189 0.20 9.31 -24.73
C MET A 189 -0.17 9.36 -26.22
N LYS A 190 -0.40 8.19 -26.84
CA LYS A 190 -0.91 8.08 -28.21
C LYS A 190 -2.31 8.68 -28.36
N LYS A 191 -3.23 8.42 -27.42
CA LYS A 191 -4.59 8.99 -27.44
C LYS A 191 -4.58 10.51 -27.31
N LEU A 192 -3.63 11.06 -26.56
CA LEU A 192 -3.45 12.50 -26.37
C LEU A 192 -2.76 13.20 -27.56
N GLY A 193 -2.30 12.45 -28.57
CA GLY A 193 -1.67 13.00 -29.77
C GLY A 193 -0.20 13.37 -29.62
N PHE A 194 0.46 12.98 -28.52
CA PHE A 194 1.88 13.25 -28.27
C PHE A 194 2.78 12.21 -28.96
N ASN A 195 2.65 12.08 -30.27
CA ASN A 195 3.37 11.08 -31.06
C ASN A 195 4.89 11.33 -31.06
N ASP A 196 5.33 12.59 -31.00
CA ASP A 196 6.73 12.98 -30.88
C ASP A 196 7.41 12.39 -29.63
N LEU A 197 6.72 12.45 -28.49
CA LEU A 197 7.21 11.89 -27.22
C LEU A 197 7.16 10.36 -27.22
N LEU A 198 6.13 9.79 -27.85
CA LEU A 198 6.01 8.34 -28.03
C LEU A 198 7.14 7.76 -28.88
N ASP A 199 7.47 8.43 -29.97
CA ASP A 199 8.56 8.02 -30.86
C ASP A 199 9.91 8.17 -30.15
N LYS A 200 10.12 9.30 -29.44
CA LYS A 200 11.34 9.53 -28.64
C LYS A 200 11.61 8.39 -27.65
N VAL A 201 10.61 8.00 -26.86
CA VAL A 201 10.79 6.95 -25.84
C VAL A 201 10.97 5.56 -26.46
N LYS A 202 10.24 5.25 -27.54
CA LYS A 202 10.34 3.94 -28.22
C LYS A 202 11.68 3.75 -28.90
N SER A 203 12.13 4.73 -29.69
CA SER A 203 13.41 4.62 -30.40
C SER A 203 14.59 4.46 -29.45
N ASN A 204 14.59 5.20 -28.32
CA ASN A 204 15.62 5.03 -27.29
C ASN A 204 15.53 3.67 -26.61
N TRP A 205 14.31 3.19 -26.30
CA TRP A 205 14.15 1.86 -25.73
C TRP A 205 14.65 0.78 -26.69
N ASP A 206 14.30 0.84 -27.98
CA ASP A 206 14.72 -0.12 -29.00
C ASP A 206 16.24 -0.16 -29.14
N GLU A 207 16.89 1.01 -29.20
CA GLU A 207 18.35 1.15 -29.26
C GLU A 207 19.03 0.54 -28.03
N ILE A 208 18.57 0.90 -26.82
CA ILE A 208 19.13 0.40 -25.57
C ILE A 208 18.89 -1.11 -25.45
N TYR A 209 17.70 -1.59 -25.79
CA TYR A 209 17.34 -3.00 -25.70
C TYR A 209 18.16 -3.86 -26.67
N ALA A 210 18.41 -3.37 -27.89
CA ALA A 210 19.27 -4.05 -28.86
C ALA A 210 20.72 -4.14 -28.38
N ASN A 211 21.22 -3.11 -27.70
CA ASN A 211 22.61 -3.02 -27.23
C ASN A 211 22.89 -3.74 -25.90
N LYS A 212 21.88 -4.27 -25.22
CA LYS A 212 22.07 -5.10 -24.01
C LYS A 212 22.19 -6.57 -24.39
N GLU A 213 23.36 -7.16 -24.13
CA GLU A 213 23.55 -8.61 -24.29
C GLU A 213 22.55 -9.42 -23.41
N ASN A 214 22.25 -10.65 -23.85
CA ASN A 214 21.28 -11.54 -23.20
C ASN A 214 21.73 -11.98 -21.81
#